data_AF-A0A956LYR6-F1
#
_entry.id   AF-A0A956LYR6-F1
#
_cell.length_a   1.000
_cell.length_b   1.000
_cell.length_c   1.000
_cell.angle_alpha   90.00
_cell.angle_beta   90.00
_cell.angle_gamma   90.00
#
_symmetry.space_group_name_H-M   'P 1'
#
loop_
_entity.id
_entity.type
_entity.pdbx_description
1 polymer ?
#
loop_
_entity_poly.entity_id
_entity_poly.type
_entity_poly.pdbx_seq_one_letter_code
_entity_poly.pdbx_strand_id
1 'polypeptide(L)'
;MIMRGRVWRWGAVMVFVAASFVGCGDDEKGGEPAAEPVIVRGAGADAAAIAGFVQQYRDVLGDDNGGEPGTRGTSGYRELNWDSLPDEVCAPNACPSDIFNAPTAPRARGIVLHTSGQALMVSADSDNPTGTAPRFGNLNAHYPDAFKTYSPERLFSPVGSNLVEITFFVPGSSTPATVRGFGAVYCDVDTHHTAFEYFDRNGNSLGEFETPISNNGLSFLGVVFDEPIVYRVEVRYGTSVLGPDDGQDTDVAVMDNFIFAEPQPIP
;
A
#
# COMPACT_ATOMS: atom_id res chain seq x y z
N MET A 1 -36.83 -36.15 18.90
CA MET A 1 -35.54 -35.73 19.50
C MET A 1 -35.14 -34.43 18.80
N ILE A 2 -35.11 -33.34 19.55
CA ILE A 2 -35.17 -31.95 19.06
C ILE A 2 -33.84 -31.55 18.38
N MET A 3 -33.92 -31.04 17.15
CA MET A 3 -32.79 -30.42 16.45
C MET A 3 -32.37 -29.13 17.17
N ARG A 4 -31.09 -29.00 17.54
CA ARG A 4 -30.51 -27.75 18.02
C ARG A 4 -29.86 -27.00 16.85
N GLY A 5 -30.49 -25.90 16.44
CA GLY A 5 -29.92 -24.96 15.49
C GLY A 5 -28.71 -24.22 16.09
N ARG A 6 -27.61 -24.17 15.34
CA ARG A 6 -26.46 -23.31 15.61
C ARG A 6 -26.82 -21.89 15.20
N VAL A 7 -26.86 -20.98 16.16
CA VAL A 7 -27.02 -19.55 15.92
C VAL A 7 -25.64 -18.97 15.62
N TRP A 8 -25.42 -18.51 14.38
CA TRP A 8 -24.26 -17.68 14.04
C TRP A 8 -24.49 -16.26 14.56
N ARG A 9 -23.63 -15.81 15.48
CA ARG A 9 -23.57 -14.42 15.91
C ARG A 9 -22.68 -13.67 14.91
N TRP A 10 -23.28 -12.78 14.13
CA TRP A 10 -22.56 -11.78 13.36
C TRP A 10 -21.97 -10.76 14.34
N GLY A 11 -20.65 -10.62 14.36
CA GLY A 11 -19.98 -9.53 15.06
C GLY A 11 -20.30 -8.23 14.34
N ALA A 12 -20.87 -7.26 15.05
CA ALA A 12 -21.10 -5.93 14.52
C ALA A 12 -19.74 -5.24 14.30
N VAL A 13 -19.43 -4.88 13.06
CA VAL A 13 -18.32 -4.01 12.71
C VAL A 13 -18.73 -2.57 13.07
N MET A 14 -18.01 -1.95 14.01
CA MET A 14 -18.22 -0.54 14.36
C MET A 14 -17.52 0.34 13.33
N VAL A 15 -18.30 1.21 12.67
CA VAL A 15 -17.80 2.37 11.95
C VAL A 15 -17.48 3.44 12.99
N PHE A 16 -16.22 3.85 13.10
CA PHE A 16 -15.88 5.10 13.81
C PHE A 16 -15.83 6.22 12.77
N VAL A 17 -16.89 7.02 12.73
CA VAL A 17 -16.82 8.38 12.18
C VAL A 17 -16.44 9.28 13.36
N ALA A 18 -15.22 9.79 13.39
CA ALA A 18 -14.87 10.86 14.32
C ALA A 18 -15.42 12.16 13.73
N ALA A 19 -16.41 12.77 14.39
CA ALA A 19 -16.85 14.13 14.07
C ALA A 19 -16.35 15.07 15.17
N SER A 20 -15.31 15.85 14.86
CA SER A 20 -14.82 16.91 15.73
C SER A 20 -15.74 18.13 15.61
N PHE A 21 -16.55 18.42 16.63
CA PHE A 21 -17.23 19.72 16.71
C PHE A 21 -16.32 20.72 17.43
N VAL A 22 -15.74 21.65 16.67
CA VAL A 22 -15.16 22.89 17.24
C VAL A 22 -16.17 24.01 17.01
N GLY A 23 -16.67 24.58 18.11
CA GLY A 23 -17.62 25.68 18.12
C GLY A 23 -16.97 27.04 18.38
N CYS A 24 -17.35 28.00 17.52
CA CYS A 24 -17.40 29.47 17.64
C CYS A 24 -16.14 30.30 17.91
N GLY A 25 -15.82 31.17 16.94
CA GLY A 25 -15.10 32.43 17.15
C GLY A 25 -14.66 33.14 15.84
N ASP A 26 -15.55 34.01 15.35
CA ASP A 26 -15.35 35.22 14.51
C ASP A 26 -14.76 35.20 13.08
N ASP A 27 -15.57 35.75 12.18
CA ASP A 27 -15.39 36.26 10.81
C ASP A 27 -13.96 36.37 10.24
N GLU A 28 -13.52 35.31 9.56
CA GLU A 28 -12.67 35.42 8.37
C GLU A 28 -13.32 34.63 7.24
N LYS A 29 -13.13 35.07 5.98
CA LYS A 29 -13.70 34.42 4.78
C LYS A 29 -13.15 33.00 4.64
N GLY A 30 -13.76 32.05 5.35
CA GLY A 30 -13.39 30.65 5.35
C GLY A 30 -13.71 30.03 4.01
N GLY A 31 -12.67 29.59 3.30
CA GLY A 31 -12.85 28.47 2.39
C GLY A 31 -13.45 27.32 3.20
N GLU A 32 -14.42 26.63 2.61
CA GLU A 32 -15.01 25.42 3.20
C GLU A 32 -13.86 24.50 3.63
N PRO A 33 -13.83 24.01 4.89
CA PRO A 33 -12.78 23.11 5.31
C PRO A 33 -12.79 21.90 4.38
N ALA A 34 -11.63 21.57 3.80
CA ALA A 34 -11.51 20.39 2.95
C ALA A 34 -12.03 19.18 3.74
N ALA A 35 -12.87 18.36 3.10
CA ALA A 35 -13.41 17.17 3.73
C ALA A 35 -12.29 16.26 4.23
N GLU A 36 -12.45 15.73 5.44
CA GLU A 36 -11.47 14.80 6.01
C GLU A 36 -11.42 13.51 5.16
N PRO A 37 -10.23 12.96 4.88
CA PRO A 37 -10.12 11.76 4.07
C PRO A 37 -10.68 10.54 4.80
N VAL A 38 -11.21 9.58 4.02
CA VAL A 38 -11.61 8.27 4.53
C VAL A 38 -10.37 7.43 4.78
N ILE A 39 -10.23 6.93 6.02
CA ILE A 39 -9.11 6.07 6.42
C ILE A 39 -9.64 4.67 6.69
N VAL A 40 -9.06 3.67 6.01
CA VAL A 40 -9.29 2.25 6.26
C VAL A 40 -8.00 1.63 6.77
N ARG A 41 -8.02 1.06 7.97
CA ARG A 41 -6.84 0.41 8.55
C ARG A 41 -7.20 -0.72 9.48
N GLY A 42 -6.32 -1.73 9.55
CA GLY A 42 -6.48 -2.89 10.42
C GLY A 42 -5.22 -3.73 10.46
N ALA A 43 -5.07 -4.54 11.51
CA ALA A 43 -3.93 -5.41 11.73
C ALA A 43 -4.40 -6.82 12.11
N GLY A 44 -3.57 -7.81 11.82
CA GLY A 44 -3.87 -9.19 12.18
C GLY A 44 -2.72 -10.15 11.89
N ALA A 45 -2.84 -11.35 12.43
CA ALA A 45 -1.76 -12.36 12.35
C ALA A 45 -1.51 -12.89 10.93
N ASP A 46 -2.48 -12.75 10.01
CA ASP A 46 -2.42 -13.32 8.67
C ASP A 46 -3.35 -12.58 7.68
N ALA A 47 -3.34 -13.04 6.43
CA ALA A 47 -4.13 -12.45 5.34
C ALA A 47 -5.64 -12.47 5.62
N ALA A 48 -6.16 -13.52 6.25
CA ALA A 48 -7.59 -13.64 6.55
C ALA A 48 -8.03 -12.63 7.59
N ALA A 49 -7.16 -12.33 8.57
CA ALA A 49 -7.42 -11.34 9.61
C ALA A 49 -7.54 -9.90 9.06
N ILE A 50 -6.83 -9.56 7.98
CA ILE A 50 -6.89 -8.22 7.37
C ILE A 50 -7.76 -8.13 6.11
N ALA A 51 -8.20 -9.25 5.53
CA ALA A 51 -8.96 -9.29 4.27
C ALA A 51 -10.21 -8.39 4.28
N GLY A 52 -10.89 -8.27 5.41
CA GLY A 52 -12.06 -7.39 5.55
C GLY A 52 -11.73 -5.90 5.34
N PHE A 53 -10.56 -5.45 5.83
CA PHE A 53 -10.12 -4.06 5.67
C PHE A 53 -9.66 -3.78 4.24
N VAL A 54 -8.94 -4.72 3.62
CA VAL A 54 -8.55 -4.61 2.21
C VAL A 54 -9.79 -4.54 1.33
N GLN A 55 -10.80 -5.39 1.58
CA GLN A 55 -12.05 -5.36 0.84
C GLN A 55 -12.82 -4.06 1.07
N GLN A 56 -12.90 -3.58 2.31
CA GLN A 56 -13.53 -2.29 2.62
C GLN A 56 -12.87 -1.15 1.83
N TYR A 57 -11.55 -1.13 1.71
CA TYR A 57 -10.85 -0.11 0.94
C TYR A 57 -11.15 -0.20 -0.56
N ARG A 58 -11.17 -1.41 -1.13
CA ARG A 58 -11.61 -1.63 -2.52
C ARG A 58 -13.04 -1.12 -2.74
N ASP A 59 -13.96 -1.43 -1.83
CA ASP A 59 -15.36 -0.99 -1.91
C ASP A 59 -15.50 0.55 -1.92
N VAL A 60 -14.63 1.27 -1.19
CA VAL A 60 -14.58 2.75 -1.18
C VAL A 60 -14.08 3.32 -2.51
N LEU A 61 -13.18 2.61 -3.21
CA LEU A 61 -12.63 3.05 -4.49
C LEU A 61 -13.56 2.72 -5.68
N GLY A 62 -14.20 1.55 -5.65
CA GLY A 62 -15.11 1.06 -6.70
C GLY A 62 -14.60 -0.21 -7.38
N ASP A 63 -14.88 -0.36 -8.67
CA ASP A 63 -14.51 -1.54 -9.44
C ASP A 63 -13.00 -1.67 -9.70
N ASP A 64 -12.50 -2.90 -9.87
CA ASP A 64 -11.13 -3.15 -10.34
C ASP A 64 -11.01 -2.83 -11.84
N ASN A 65 -10.19 -1.82 -12.14
CA ASN A 65 -9.93 -1.34 -13.50
C ASN A 65 -8.80 -2.11 -14.21
N GLY A 66 -8.18 -3.08 -13.53
CA GLY A 66 -7.23 -4.02 -14.12
C GLY A 66 -5.92 -3.39 -14.59
N GLY A 67 -5.28 -4.06 -15.55
CA GLY A 67 -3.93 -3.77 -16.03
C GLY A 67 -3.84 -3.23 -17.46
N GLU A 68 -4.97 -2.84 -18.04
CA GLU A 68 -5.03 -2.34 -19.42
C GLU A 68 -4.61 -0.85 -19.51
N PRO A 69 -3.94 -0.43 -20.60
CA PRO A 69 -3.56 0.96 -20.81
C PRO A 69 -4.76 1.92 -20.84
N GLY A 70 -4.48 3.18 -20.49
CA GLY A 70 -5.44 4.28 -20.45
C GLY A 70 -6.34 4.28 -19.21
N THR A 71 -6.75 5.50 -18.81
CA THR A 71 -7.65 5.73 -17.68
C THR A 71 -9.03 5.11 -17.93
N ARG A 72 -9.58 4.45 -16.91
CA ARG A 72 -10.89 3.77 -16.92
C ARG A 72 -11.90 4.54 -16.07
N GLY A 73 -12.69 5.39 -16.73
CA GLY A 73 -13.70 6.20 -16.05
C GLY A 73 -13.08 7.13 -15.00
N THR A 74 -13.92 7.59 -14.06
CA THR A 74 -13.53 8.54 -13.00
C THR A 74 -13.46 7.88 -11.62
N SER A 75 -13.64 6.56 -11.54
CA SER A 75 -13.72 5.79 -10.30
C SER A 75 -13.10 4.39 -10.49
N GLY A 76 -13.05 3.62 -9.42
CA GLY A 76 -12.40 2.32 -9.40
C GLY A 76 -10.95 2.40 -8.96
N TYR A 77 -10.30 1.24 -8.93
CA TYR A 77 -8.94 1.09 -8.46
C TYR A 77 -8.11 0.20 -9.37
N ARG A 78 -6.80 0.25 -9.15
CA ARG A 78 -5.83 -0.69 -9.70
C ARG A 78 -5.02 -1.28 -8.56
N GLU A 79 -4.65 -2.54 -8.73
CA GLU A 79 -3.96 -3.30 -7.68
C GLU A 79 -2.70 -4.00 -8.22
N LEU A 80 -1.62 -3.93 -7.47
CA LEU A 80 -0.37 -4.63 -7.73
C LEU A 80 -0.29 -5.83 -6.80
N ASN A 81 0.08 -6.97 -7.36
CA ASN A 81 0.76 -8.04 -6.61
C ASN A 81 2.11 -8.30 -7.28
N TRP A 82 3.06 -8.79 -6.51
CA TRP A 82 4.43 -9.00 -6.96
C TRP A 82 4.64 -10.38 -7.59
N ASP A 83 3.68 -11.29 -7.40
CA ASP A 83 3.78 -12.72 -7.71
C ASP A 83 3.79 -13.05 -9.21
N SER A 84 3.22 -12.15 -10.03
CA SER A 84 3.22 -12.34 -11.49
C SER A 84 4.51 -11.85 -12.17
N LEU A 85 5.44 -11.26 -11.41
CA LEU A 85 6.68 -10.76 -11.97
C LEU A 85 7.60 -11.92 -12.36
N PRO A 86 8.33 -11.82 -13.48
CA PRO A 86 9.29 -12.86 -13.85
C PRO A 86 10.54 -12.78 -12.95
N ASP A 87 11.29 -13.87 -12.82
CA ASP A 87 12.44 -13.96 -11.89
C ASP A 87 13.56 -12.97 -12.21
N GLU A 88 13.71 -12.59 -13.48
CA GLU A 88 14.80 -11.71 -13.93
C GLU A 88 14.68 -10.28 -13.39
N VAL A 89 13.53 -9.91 -12.83
CA VAL A 89 13.29 -8.60 -12.21
C VAL A 89 13.08 -8.69 -10.69
N CYS A 90 13.34 -9.86 -10.11
CA CYS A 90 13.20 -10.11 -8.68
C CYS A 90 14.53 -10.58 -8.09
N ALA A 91 14.61 -10.66 -6.76
CA ALA A 91 15.83 -10.96 -6.03
C ALA A 91 16.51 -12.20 -6.63
N PRO A 92 17.82 -12.12 -6.90
CA PRO A 92 18.76 -11.11 -6.42
C PRO A 92 18.86 -9.84 -7.30
N ASN A 93 18.02 -9.71 -8.33
CA ASN A 93 18.01 -8.57 -9.25
C ASN A 93 17.18 -7.39 -8.69
N ALA A 94 17.47 -6.19 -9.18
CA ALA A 94 16.67 -5.00 -8.91
C ALA A 94 15.38 -5.01 -9.75
N CYS A 95 14.29 -4.54 -9.14
CA CYS A 95 13.02 -4.32 -9.80
C CYS A 95 13.01 -2.94 -10.50
N PRO A 96 12.68 -2.85 -11.80
CA PRO A 96 12.54 -1.57 -12.49
C PRO A 96 11.45 -0.68 -11.87
N SER A 97 11.73 0.62 -11.74
CA SER A 97 10.83 1.62 -11.13
C SER A 97 9.46 1.74 -11.81
N ASP A 98 9.44 1.54 -13.13
CA ASP A 98 8.28 1.73 -14.00
C ASP A 98 7.64 0.41 -14.44
N ILE A 99 7.95 -0.70 -13.78
CA ILE A 99 7.48 -2.03 -14.21
C ILE A 99 5.96 -2.13 -14.29
N PHE A 100 5.22 -1.36 -13.48
CA PHE A 100 3.76 -1.25 -13.47
C PHE A 100 3.22 0.03 -14.15
N ASN A 101 4.04 0.69 -14.96
CA ASN A 101 3.62 1.68 -15.94
C ASN A 101 4.03 1.27 -17.38
N ALA A 102 4.04 -0.04 -17.66
CA ALA A 102 4.34 -0.56 -18.99
C ALA A 102 3.28 -0.10 -20.01
N PRO A 103 3.62 0.08 -21.30
CA PRO A 103 2.67 0.57 -22.31
C PRO A 103 1.59 -0.45 -22.70
N THR A 104 1.65 -1.68 -22.18
CA THR A 104 0.76 -2.79 -22.54
C THR A 104 0.29 -3.55 -21.30
N ALA A 105 -0.87 -4.19 -21.43
CA ALA A 105 -1.36 -5.12 -20.43
C ALA A 105 -0.37 -6.27 -20.16
N PRO A 106 -0.40 -6.87 -18.96
CA PRO A 106 -1.26 -6.53 -17.81
C PRO A 106 -0.62 -5.49 -16.85
N ARG A 107 0.47 -4.82 -17.27
CA ARG A 107 1.28 -3.96 -16.40
C ARG A 107 1.11 -2.47 -16.67
N ALA A 108 0.14 -2.08 -17.48
CA ALA A 108 -0.21 -0.68 -17.66
C ALA A 108 -1.12 -0.25 -16.50
N ARG A 109 -0.54 0.01 -15.32
CA ARG A 109 -1.30 0.43 -14.13
C ARG A 109 -1.13 1.91 -13.78
N GLY A 110 -0.07 2.56 -14.26
CA GLY A 110 0.09 4.01 -14.09
C GLY A 110 0.72 4.42 -12.77
N ILE A 111 1.58 3.57 -12.21
CA ILE A 111 2.34 3.82 -10.99
C ILE A 111 3.83 3.67 -11.27
N VAL A 112 4.62 4.61 -10.75
CA VAL A 112 6.09 4.55 -10.80
C VAL A 112 6.63 4.72 -9.38
N LEU A 113 7.57 3.85 -9.03
CA LEU A 113 8.15 3.74 -7.70
C LEU A 113 9.58 4.23 -7.73
N HIS A 114 9.96 5.07 -6.78
CA HIS A 114 11.31 5.61 -6.66
C HIS A 114 11.84 5.40 -5.25
N THR A 115 13.14 5.24 -5.12
CA THR A 115 13.80 5.29 -3.83
C THR A 115 15.12 6.04 -3.96
N SER A 116 15.49 6.79 -2.93
CA SER A 116 16.83 7.37 -2.79
C SER A 116 17.88 6.34 -2.32
N GLY A 117 17.42 5.12 -2.00
CA GLY A 117 18.27 3.97 -1.69
C GLY A 117 18.99 3.41 -2.91
N GLN A 118 19.53 2.22 -2.74
CA GLN A 118 20.33 1.52 -3.75
C GLN A 118 19.47 0.93 -4.87
N ALA A 119 18.30 0.36 -4.53
CA ALA A 119 17.42 -0.30 -5.49
C ALA A 119 16.02 -0.47 -4.93
N LEU A 120 15.06 -0.73 -5.81
CA LEU A 120 13.81 -1.39 -5.46
C LEU A 120 14.01 -2.90 -5.64
N MET A 121 13.45 -3.70 -4.74
CA MET A 121 13.57 -5.15 -4.83
C MET A 121 12.26 -5.84 -4.52
N VAL A 122 11.96 -6.85 -5.34
CA VAL A 122 10.92 -7.83 -5.08
C VAL A 122 11.62 -9.11 -4.64
N SER A 123 11.17 -9.75 -3.56
CA SER A 123 11.78 -11.00 -3.08
C SER A 123 11.63 -12.11 -4.12
N ALA A 124 12.52 -13.10 -4.07
CA ALA A 124 12.35 -14.32 -4.84
C ALA A 124 11.09 -15.09 -4.38
N ASP A 125 10.52 -15.89 -5.28
CA ASP A 125 9.62 -16.99 -4.88
C ASP A 125 10.44 -18.26 -4.59
N SER A 126 9.77 -19.33 -4.16
CA SER A 126 10.41 -20.60 -3.82
C SER A 126 10.87 -21.44 -5.02
N ASP A 127 10.36 -21.18 -6.22
CA ASP A 127 10.64 -21.94 -7.45
C ASP A 127 11.70 -21.26 -8.34
N ASN A 128 12.23 -20.11 -7.92
CA ASN A 128 13.21 -19.33 -8.68
C ASN A 128 14.46 -20.16 -9.09
N PRO A 129 14.97 -19.97 -10.32
CA PRO A 129 16.06 -20.78 -10.86
C PRO A 129 17.43 -20.51 -10.22
N THR A 130 17.56 -19.43 -9.45
CA THR A 130 18.82 -19.04 -8.79
C THR A 130 18.97 -19.60 -7.38
N GLY A 131 17.95 -20.30 -6.85
CA GLY A 131 17.94 -20.81 -5.47
C GLY A 131 18.04 -19.69 -4.43
N THR A 132 17.62 -18.48 -4.78
CA THR A 132 17.61 -17.32 -3.90
C THR A 132 16.50 -17.50 -2.86
N ALA A 133 16.81 -17.26 -1.59
CA ALA A 133 15.83 -17.48 -0.53
C ALA A 133 14.66 -16.48 -0.64
N PRO A 134 13.39 -16.94 -0.48
CA PRO A 134 12.21 -16.09 -0.59
C PRO A 134 12.10 -15.12 0.58
N ARG A 135 11.16 -14.16 0.49
CA ARG A 135 10.85 -13.19 1.57
C ARG A 135 12.11 -12.49 2.12
N PHE A 136 12.99 -12.09 1.20
CA PHE A 136 14.27 -11.45 1.49
C PHE A 136 15.24 -12.26 2.35
N GLY A 137 15.06 -13.58 2.42
CA GLY A 137 15.97 -14.51 3.10
C GLY A 137 17.41 -14.45 2.59
N ASN A 138 17.60 -13.95 1.36
CA ASN A 138 18.91 -13.71 0.75
C ASN A 138 19.65 -12.50 1.35
N LEU A 139 18.94 -11.59 2.03
CA LEU A 139 19.51 -10.44 2.74
C LEU A 139 19.65 -10.73 4.23
N ASN A 140 18.64 -11.37 4.83
CA ASN A 140 18.69 -11.84 6.21
C ASN A 140 17.93 -13.16 6.35
N ALA A 141 18.62 -14.19 6.86
CA ALA A 141 18.07 -15.54 6.99
C ALA A 141 16.92 -15.67 8.00
N HIS A 142 16.68 -14.67 8.86
CA HIS A 142 15.59 -14.65 9.83
C HIS A 142 14.26 -14.13 9.26
N TYR A 143 14.29 -13.35 8.17
CA TYR A 143 13.09 -12.75 7.58
C TYR A 143 12.01 -13.75 7.13
N PRO A 144 12.32 -14.94 6.59
CA PRO A 144 11.30 -15.93 6.26
C PRO A 144 10.50 -16.46 7.46
N ASP A 145 10.98 -16.29 8.69
CA ASP A 145 10.21 -16.66 9.89
C ASP A 145 9.25 -15.52 10.29
N ALA A 146 9.67 -14.27 10.08
CA ALA A 146 8.92 -13.08 10.46
C ALA A 146 7.88 -12.64 9.43
N PHE A 147 8.31 -12.39 8.19
CA PHE A 147 7.46 -11.79 7.17
C PHE A 147 6.38 -12.76 6.69
N LYS A 148 5.12 -12.32 6.77
CA LYS A 148 3.95 -13.00 6.20
C LYS A 148 3.62 -12.43 4.83
N THR A 149 2.73 -13.08 4.10
CA THR A 149 2.20 -12.59 2.82
C THR A 149 0.69 -12.45 2.90
N TYR A 150 0.17 -11.44 2.21
CA TYR A 150 -1.25 -11.31 1.91
C TYR A 150 -1.61 -12.05 0.62
N SER A 151 -0.87 -11.77 -0.47
CA SER A 151 -0.81 -12.65 -1.64
C SER A 151 0.55 -13.35 -1.68
N PRO A 152 0.58 -14.69 -1.55
CA PRO A 152 1.83 -15.41 -1.63
C PRO A 152 2.36 -15.46 -3.08
N GLU A 153 3.66 -15.39 -3.29
CA GLU A 153 4.77 -15.51 -2.33
C GLU A 153 5.66 -14.26 -2.17
N ARG A 154 5.64 -13.34 -3.15
CA ARG A 154 6.67 -12.29 -3.27
C ARG A 154 6.30 -11.02 -2.50
N LEU A 155 7.31 -10.43 -1.87
CA LEU A 155 7.21 -9.18 -1.11
C LEU A 155 8.06 -8.10 -1.78
N PHE A 156 7.81 -6.84 -1.45
CA PHE A 156 8.50 -5.69 -2.01
C PHE A 156 9.08 -4.80 -0.91
N SER A 157 10.25 -4.22 -1.19
CA SER A 157 10.89 -3.24 -0.32
C SER A 157 11.93 -2.42 -1.10
N PRO A 158 12.17 -1.15 -0.72
CA PRO A 158 13.42 -0.50 -1.09
C PRO A 158 14.61 -1.17 -0.39
N VAL A 159 15.78 -1.10 -1.01
CA VAL A 159 17.07 -1.56 -0.47
C VAL A 159 17.97 -0.34 -0.31
N GLY A 160 18.68 -0.24 0.82
CA GLY A 160 19.54 0.91 1.14
C GLY A 160 18.78 2.18 1.54
N SER A 161 17.46 2.08 1.72
CA SER A 161 16.59 3.05 2.38
C SER A 161 15.39 2.29 2.97
N ASN A 162 14.53 3.00 3.70
CA ASN A 162 13.22 2.51 4.16
C ASN A 162 12.06 3.30 3.55
N LEU A 163 12.32 4.04 2.46
CA LEU A 163 11.37 4.98 1.86
C LEU A 163 11.23 4.74 0.35
N VAL A 164 9.98 4.71 -0.10
CA VAL A 164 9.58 4.73 -1.51
C VAL A 164 8.76 5.99 -1.78
N GLU A 165 9.13 6.75 -2.79
CA GLU A 165 8.30 7.80 -3.36
C GLU A 165 7.50 7.25 -4.54
N ILE A 166 6.20 7.47 -4.55
CA ILE A 166 5.28 6.99 -5.57
C ILE A 166 4.74 8.18 -6.35
N THR A 167 4.74 8.06 -7.68
CA THR A 167 4.06 9.00 -8.59
C THR A 167 3.15 8.26 -9.56
N PHE A 168 2.17 8.97 -10.11
CA PHE A 168 1.12 8.39 -10.93
C PHE A 168 1.07 8.97 -12.34
N PHE A 169 0.66 8.15 -13.29
CA PHE A 169 0.55 8.48 -14.70
C PHE A 169 -0.74 7.90 -15.27
N VAL A 170 -1.24 8.48 -16.37
CA VAL A 170 -2.25 7.81 -17.18
C VAL A 170 -1.68 6.44 -17.58
N PRO A 171 -2.38 5.33 -17.27
CA PRO A 171 -1.78 4.00 -17.29
C PRO A 171 -1.13 3.63 -18.63
N GLY A 172 0.16 3.29 -18.58
CA GLY A 172 0.96 2.93 -19.76
C GLY A 172 1.43 4.11 -20.61
N SER A 173 1.49 5.31 -20.02
CA SER A 173 1.94 6.53 -20.71
C SER A 173 2.86 7.38 -19.82
N SER A 174 3.37 8.48 -20.38
CA SER A 174 4.12 9.51 -19.65
C SER A 174 3.27 10.72 -19.24
N THR A 175 1.94 10.69 -19.43
CA THR A 175 1.05 11.77 -19.01
C THR A 175 0.88 11.73 -17.49
N PRO A 176 1.30 12.76 -16.74
CA PRO A 176 1.16 12.76 -15.28
C PRO A 176 -0.30 12.69 -14.86
N ALA A 177 -0.56 12.00 -13.75
CA ALA A 177 -1.88 11.81 -13.19
C ALA A 177 -1.88 12.03 -11.68
N THR A 178 -3.08 12.26 -11.14
CA THR A 178 -3.35 12.22 -9.71
C THR A 178 -4.31 11.08 -9.40
N VAL A 179 -4.32 10.63 -8.16
CA VAL A 179 -5.23 9.58 -7.66
C VAL A 179 -6.04 10.12 -6.49
N ARG A 180 -7.20 9.50 -6.23
CA ARG A 180 -8.00 9.77 -5.03
C ARG A 180 -7.42 9.14 -3.77
N GLY A 181 -6.66 8.06 -3.89
CA GLY A 181 -6.19 7.33 -2.73
C GLY A 181 -5.14 6.28 -3.06
N PHE A 182 -4.34 5.94 -2.05
CA PHE A 182 -3.37 4.87 -2.06
C PHE A 182 -3.49 4.10 -0.75
N GLY A 183 -3.34 2.79 -0.82
CA GLY A 183 -3.28 1.89 0.32
C GLY A 183 -2.46 0.68 0.00
N ALA A 184 -1.95 0.03 1.04
CA ALA A 184 -1.11 -1.14 0.88
C ALA A 184 -1.06 -2.00 2.13
N VAL A 185 -0.58 -3.24 1.94
CA VAL A 185 -0.35 -4.20 3.01
C VAL A 185 1.11 -4.17 3.44
N TYR A 186 1.33 -3.93 4.71
CA TYR A 186 2.61 -4.08 5.40
C TYR A 186 2.73 -5.47 6.02
N CYS A 187 3.96 -5.93 6.11
CA CYS A 187 4.36 -7.14 6.81
C CYS A 187 5.35 -6.73 7.90
N ASP A 188 5.06 -7.13 9.15
CA ASP A 188 5.96 -6.97 10.30
C ASP A 188 6.22 -5.50 10.69
N VAL A 189 5.15 -4.77 11.04
CA VAL A 189 5.27 -3.42 11.61
C VAL A 189 5.34 -3.53 13.13
N ASP A 190 6.42 -3.05 13.72
CA ASP A 190 6.72 -3.20 15.14
C ASP A 190 6.57 -1.92 15.96
N THR A 191 6.64 -0.76 15.30
CA THR A 191 6.70 0.54 15.97
C THR A 191 5.75 1.57 15.36
N HIS A 192 5.42 2.59 16.14
CA HIS A 192 4.71 3.77 15.65
C HIS A 192 5.65 4.64 14.81
N HIS A 193 5.23 4.92 13.58
CA HIS A 193 5.91 5.84 12.68
C HIS A 193 4.93 6.32 11.59
N THR A 194 5.23 7.45 10.96
CA THR A 194 4.54 7.89 9.75
C THR A 194 4.76 6.84 8.66
N ALA A 195 3.71 6.14 8.27
CA ALA A 195 3.74 5.12 7.22
C ALA A 195 3.57 5.77 5.84
N PHE A 196 2.54 6.61 5.69
CA PHE A 196 2.28 7.35 4.46
C PHE A 196 2.24 8.85 4.70
N GLU A 197 2.87 9.62 3.81
CA GLU A 197 2.61 11.04 3.63
C GLU A 197 2.16 11.30 2.20
N TYR A 198 1.06 12.03 2.05
CA TYR A 198 0.45 12.33 0.76
C TYR A 198 0.75 13.77 0.36
N PHE A 199 0.98 14.02 -0.92
CA PHE A 199 1.28 15.36 -1.42
C PHE A 199 0.45 15.74 -2.63
N ASP A 200 0.04 17.00 -2.69
CA ASP A 200 -0.57 17.60 -3.87
C ASP A 200 0.48 17.90 -4.96
N ARG A 201 0.01 18.36 -6.12
CA ARG A 201 0.86 18.75 -7.28
C ARG A 201 1.84 19.89 -7.00
N ASN A 202 1.62 20.68 -5.95
CA ASN A 202 2.47 21.80 -5.56
C ASN A 202 3.49 21.38 -4.49
N GLY A 203 3.44 20.12 -4.03
CA GLY A 203 4.29 19.61 -2.96
C GLY A 203 3.78 19.93 -1.55
N ASN A 204 2.54 20.39 -1.41
CA ASN A 204 1.94 20.57 -0.09
C ASN A 204 1.54 19.21 0.48
N SER A 205 1.85 18.98 1.75
CA SER A 205 1.39 17.79 2.46
C SER A 205 -0.14 17.81 2.61
N LEU A 206 -0.75 16.67 2.31
CA LEU A 206 -2.18 16.39 2.46
C LEU A 206 -2.45 15.58 3.74
N GLY A 207 -1.41 15.23 4.50
CA GLY A 207 -1.50 14.52 5.76
C GLY A 207 -0.52 13.36 5.87
N GLU A 208 -0.18 13.05 7.13
CA GLU A 208 0.63 11.92 7.56
C GLU A 208 -0.26 10.88 8.25
N PHE A 209 -0.02 9.59 7.96
CA PHE A 209 -0.86 8.50 8.43
C PHE A 209 -0.01 7.33 8.91
N GLU A 210 -0.44 6.69 9.99
CA GLU A 210 0.24 5.55 10.60
C GLU A 210 -0.57 4.26 10.42
N THR A 211 0.14 3.15 10.19
CA THR A 211 -0.41 1.79 10.26
C THR A 211 -0.63 1.36 11.72
N PRO A 212 -1.56 0.43 11.99
CA PRO A 212 -1.55 -0.29 13.25
C PRO A 212 -0.31 -1.19 13.35
N ILE A 213 0.23 -1.37 14.56
CA ILE A 213 1.34 -2.29 14.83
C ILE A 213 0.86 -3.74 14.75
N SER A 214 1.65 -4.59 14.09
CA SER A 214 1.43 -6.03 14.00
C SER A 214 2.74 -6.79 13.83
N ASN A 215 3.48 -6.94 14.92
CA ASN A 215 4.69 -7.76 14.98
C ASN A 215 4.40 -9.21 14.53
N ASN A 216 5.23 -9.71 13.61
CA ASN A 216 5.11 -11.00 12.93
C ASN A 216 3.76 -11.23 12.21
N GLY A 217 3.04 -10.15 11.88
CA GLY A 217 1.75 -10.19 11.21
C GLY A 217 1.65 -9.22 10.04
N LEU A 218 0.43 -8.87 9.67
CA LEU A 218 0.11 -7.97 8.58
C LEU A 218 -0.67 -6.76 9.08
N SER A 219 -0.40 -5.62 8.47
CA SER A 219 -1.12 -4.37 8.70
C SER A 219 -1.58 -3.78 7.37
N PHE A 220 -2.82 -3.33 7.30
CA PHE A 220 -3.35 -2.59 6.17
C PHE A 220 -3.56 -1.13 6.55
N LEU A 221 -3.19 -0.24 5.65
CA LEU A 221 -3.55 1.18 5.67
C LEU A 221 -3.95 1.60 4.25
N GLY A 222 -5.04 2.33 4.13
CA GLY A 222 -5.46 3.00 2.92
C GLY A 222 -6.17 4.30 3.24
N VAL A 223 -5.86 5.34 2.48
CA VAL A 223 -6.43 6.69 2.63
C VAL A 223 -7.04 7.12 1.31
N VAL A 224 -8.27 7.63 1.36
CA VAL A 224 -9.03 8.09 0.19
C VAL A 224 -9.54 9.51 0.43
N PHE A 225 -9.18 10.41 -0.47
CA PHE A 225 -9.70 11.77 -0.56
C PHE A 225 -10.95 11.80 -1.46
N ASP A 226 -11.72 12.88 -1.35
CA ASP A 226 -12.95 13.06 -2.15
C ASP A 226 -12.65 13.28 -3.64
N GLU A 227 -11.53 13.92 -3.95
CA GLU A 227 -11.11 14.28 -5.31
C GLU A 227 -9.71 13.71 -5.63
N PRO A 228 -9.36 13.50 -6.91
CA PRO A 228 -8.05 12.99 -7.29
C PRO A 228 -6.98 14.07 -7.13
N ILE A 229 -6.56 14.31 -5.88
CA ILE A 229 -5.61 15.38 -5.52
C ILE A 229 -4.21 14.85 -5.18
N VAL A 230 -4.07 13.55 -4.95
CA VAL A 230 -2.79 12.92 -4.58
C VAL A 230 -1.91 12.82 -5.82
N TYR A 231 -0.84 13.59 -5.85
CA TYR A 231 0.16 13.57 -6.92
C TYR A 231 1.36 12.68 -6.57
N ARG A 232 1.75 12.66 -5.29
CA ARG A 232 2.88 11.88 -4.77
C ARG A 232 2.53 11.28 -3.42
N VAL A 233 3.03 10.07 -3.15
CA VAL A 233 2.98 9.45 -1.83
C VAL A 233 4.40 9.09 -1.40
N GLU A 234 4.81 9.51 -0.21
CA GLU A 234 5.99 8.98 0.46
C GLU A 234 5.55 7.80 1.35
N VAL A 235 6.09 6.63 1.10
CA VAL A 235 5.80 5.38 1.82
C VAL A 235 7.03 4.96 2.61
N ARG A 236 6.93 4.94 3.94
CA ARG A 236 7.97 4.48 4.87
C ARG A 236 7.59 3.11 5.42
N TYR A 237 8.55 2.20 5.43
CA TYR A 237 8.30 0.78 5.68
C TYR A 237 8.37 0.43 7.18
N GLY A 238 9.45 0.83 7.83
CA GLY A 238 9.65 0.75 9.28
C GLY A 238 10.57 1.88 9.71
N THR A 239 11.22 1.75 10.86
CA THR A 239 12.23 2.72 11.32
C THR A 239 13.64 2.41 10.84
N SER A 240 13.85 1.24 10.22
CA SER A 240 15.13 0.79 9.70
C SER A 240 15.07 0.40 8.22
N VAL A 241 16.23 0.40 7.58
CA VAL A 241 16.42 -0.12 6.21
C VAL A 241 16.36 -1.66 6.22
N LEU A 242 16.02 -2.26 5.08
CA LEU A 242 16.09 -3.72 4.91
C LEU A 242 17.54 -4.24 5.02
N GLY A 243 17.77 -5.29 5.81
CA GLY A 243 19.06 -5.97 5.98
C GLY A 243 19.39 -6.39 7.42
N PRO A 244 19.36 -5.47 8.41
CA PRO A 244 19.62 -5.79 9.82
C PRO A 244 18.60 -6.77 10.41
N ASP A 245 18.93 -7.37 11.56
CA ASP A 245 17.94 -8.11 12.34
C ASP A 245 16.84 -7.16 12.83
N ASP A 246 15.59 -7.61 12.66
CA ASP A 246 14.44 -6.95 13.27
C ASP A 246 14.42 -7.17 14.78
N GLY A 247 14.00 -6.16 15.55
CA GLY A 247 13.99 -6.24 17.01
C GLY A 247 13.60 -4.95 17.72
N GLN A 248 13.85 -4.91 19.03
CA GLN A 248 13.29 -3.90 19.93
C GLN A 248 13.54 -2.43 19.53
N ASP A 249 14.71 -2.13 18.96
CA ASP A 249 15.11 -0.77 18.54
C ASP A 249 15.23 -0.65 17.01
N THR A 250 14.78 -1.65 16.25
CA THR A 250 14.98 -1.75 14.79
C THR A 250 13.76 -2.40 14.19
N ASP A 251 12.90 -1.59 13.56
CA ASP A 251 11.68 -2.06 12.88
C ASP A 251 11.95 -2.14 11.37
N VAL A 252 12.00 -3.36 10.85
CA VAL A 252 12.13 -3.68 9.43
C VAL A 252 10.83 -4.29 8.94
N ALA A 253 9.99 -3.46 8.30
CA ALA A 253 8.83 -3.96 7.58
C ALA A 253 9.12 -4.10 6.08
N VAL A 254 8.34 -4.97 5.43
CA VAL A 254 8.24 -5.08 3.96
C VAL A 254 6.78 -4.99 3.55
N MET A 255 6.49 -4.87 2.26
CA MET A 255 5.11 -4.69 1.81
C MET A 255 4.70 -5.72 0.77
N ASP A 256 3.40 -6.00 0.73
CA ASP A 256 2.77 -6.85 -0.26
C ASP A 256 1.88 -5.97 -1.17
N ASN A 257 0.62 -6.31 -1.40
CA ASN A 257 -0.24 -5.64 -2.38
C ASN A 257 -0.33 -4.13 -2.19
N PHE A 258 -0.28 -3.41 -3.30
CA PHE A 258 -0.59 -1.98 -3.38
C PHE A 258 -1.91 -1.79 -4.11
N ILE A 259 -2.77 -0.92 -3.60
CA ILE A 259 -4.10 -0.62 -4.15
C ILE A 259 -4.26 0.90 -4.22
N PHE A 260 -4.56 1.42 -5.40
CA PHE A 260 -4.68 2.86 -5.61
C PHE A 260 -5.84 3.18 -6.53
N ALA A 261 -6.46 4.33 -6.31
CA ALA A 261 -7.57 4.81 -7.12
C ALA A 261 -7.13 5.00 -8.57
N GLU A 262 -8.08 4.93 -9.51
CA GLU A 262 -7.80 5.11 -10.93
C GLU A 262 -7.05 6.43 -11.22
N PRO A 263 -5.86 6.39 -11.84
CA PRO A 263 -5.13 7.61 -12.20
C PRO A 263 -5.92 8.48 -13.17
N GLN A 264 -6.16 9.73 -12.76
CA GLN A 264 -6.82 10.76 -13.54
C GLN A 264 -5.79 11.73 -14.10
N PRO A 265 -5.80 12.02 -15.42
CA PRO A 265 -4.84 12.96 -16.01
C PRO A 265 -4.95 14.33 -15.35
N ILE A 266 -3.81 14.97 -15.12
CA ILE A 266 -3.77 16.35 -14.65
C ILE A 266 -4.27 17.26 -15.79
N PRO A 267 -5.23 18.18 -15.54
CA PRO A 267 -5.68 19.16 -16.51
C PRO A 267 -4.59 20.12 -17.01
#